data_AF-E1ZSW7-F1
#
_entry.id   AF-E1ZSW7-F1
#
_cell.length_a   1.000
_cell.length_b   1.000
_cell.length_c   1.000
_cell.angle_alpha   90.00
_cell.angle_beta   90.00
_cell.angle_gamma   90.00
#
_symmetry.space_group_name_H-M   'P 1'
#
loop_
_entity.id
_entity.type
_entity.pdbx_description
1 polymer ?
#
loop_
_entity_poly.entity_id
_entity_poly.type
_entity_poly.pdbx_seq_one_letter_code
_entity_poly.pdbx_strand_id
1 'polypeptide(L)'
;MATGGGSQGPEFEVHVLGHPKGGPEGHEGQLGACPFSHRVLLLLEERELPYTVDFVDVARKPDWVTETNPEGTLPILRDCASGQLLHDSDAISDFLEDKYGGGDGKRSLRKLGDCPQPAPQLWPKFLAYLGAEAGSQEEAAARRELEEQLQASPALLP
;
A
#
# COMPACT_ATOMS: atom_id res chain seq x y z
N MET A 1 11.78 -4.69 40.86
CA MET A 1 12.21 -3.43 40.21
C MET A 1 11.73 -3.51 38.78
N ALA A 2 10.68 -2.77 38.43
CA ALA A 2 10.15 -2.72 37.06
C ALA A 2 11.10 -1.82 36.25
N THR A 3 11.83 -2.42 35.30
CA THR A 3 12.62 -1.67 34.32
C THR A 3 11.67 -0.99 33.36
N GLY A 4 11.81 0.33 33.24
CA GLY A 4 10.88 1.22 32.56
C GLY A 4 10.64 0.85 31.10
N GLY A 5 9.37 0.86 30.71
CA GLY A 5 8.96 0.93 29.32
C GLY A 5 9.38 2.27 28.75
N GLY A 6 10.57 2.30 28.14
CA GLY A 6 10.91 3.37 27.22
C GLY A 6 9.92 3.29 26.06
N SER A 7 9.12 4.33 25.88
CA SER A 7 8.40 4.58 24.63
C SER A 7 9.46 4.74 23.53
N GLN A 8 9.94 3.63 22.97
CA GLN A 8 10.71 3.66 21.73
C GLN A 8 9.77 4.26 20.69
N GLY A 9 10.24 5.31 20.00
CA GLY A 9 9.48 5.99 18.96
C GLY A 9 9.10 5.03 17.81
N PRO A 10 8.36 5.53 16.80
CA PRO A 10 8.01 4.68 15.67
C PRO A 10 9.27 4.15 14.98
N GLU A 11 9.24 2.88 14.59
CA GLU A 11 10.29 2.30 13.76
C GLU A 11 10.18 2.79 12.32
N PHE A 12 8.95 3.08 11.88
CA PHE A 12 8.66 3.57 10.54
C PHE A 12 7.77 4.82 10.52
N GLU A 13 8.03 5.70 9.58
CA GLU A 13 7.09 6.73 9.14
C GLU A 13 6.59 6.35 7.74
N VAL A 14 5.27 6.29 7.55
CA VAL A 14 4.64 5.93 6.27
C VAL A 14 3.88 7.11 5.72
N HIS A 15 4.24 7.50 4.50
CA HIS A 15 3.58 8.56 3.75
C HIS A 15 2.66 7.95 2.70
N VAL A 16 1.35 8.19 2.83
CA VAL A 16 0.30 7.56 2.02
C VAL A 16 -0.61 8.59 1.39
N LEU A 17 -1.30 8.20 0.33
CA LEU A 17 -2.34 9.06 -0.24
C LEU A 17 -3.41 9.32 0.83
N GLY A 18 -3.75 10.58 1.06
CA GLY A 18 -4.88 10.91 1.92
C GLY A 18 -5.08 12.40 2.10
N HIS A 19 -5.86 12.74 3.11
CA HIS A 19 -6.25 14.12 3.39
C HIS A 19 -5.51 14.62 4.63
N PRO A 20 -4.46 15.45 4.48
CA PRO A 20 -3.73 15.99 5.61
C PRO A 20 -4.64 16.89 6.47
N LYS A 21 -4.31 16.99 7.76
CA LYS A 21 -4.98 17.91 8.69
C LYS A 21 -4.81 19.35 8.22
N GLY A 22 -5.88 20.14 8.19
CA GLY A 22 -5.88 21.50 7.64
C GLY A 22 -6.03 21.58 6.12
N GLY A 23 -6.46 20.51 5.46
CA GLY A 23 -6.82 20.49 4.04
C GLY A 23 -8.23 21.04 3.74
N PRO A 24 -8.59 21.26 2.47
CA PRO A 24 -9.92 21.72 2.09
C PRO A 24 -10.99 20.66 2.42
N GLU A 25 -11.85 21.00 3.39
CA GLU A 25 -13.13 20.44 3.83
C GLU A 25 -13.37 18.91 3.87
N GLY A 26 -13.74 18.42 5.07
CA GLY A 26 -14.66 17.29 5.27
C GLY A 26 -14.07 15.89 5.49
N HIS A 27 -12.80 15.67 5.17
CA HIS A 27 -12.17 14.33 5.17
C HIS A 27 -10.84 14.29 5.93
N GLU A 28 -10.60 15.22 6.85
CA GLU A 28 -9.29 15.37 7.50
C GLU A 28 -8.82 14.08 8.19
N GLY A 29 -7.56 13.72 7.96
CA GLY A 29 -6.97 12.52 8.53
C GLY A 29 -7.51 11.22 7.95
N GLN A 30 -8.19 11.27 6.80
CA GLN A 30 -8.71 10.09 6.12
C GLN A 30 -7.73 9.59 5.05
N LEU A 31 -7.50 8.29 5.04
CA LEU A 31 -6.76 7.58 4.01
C LEU A 31 -7.49 7.68 2.66
N GLY A 32 -6.76 8.05 1.62
CA GLY A 32 -7.29 8.13 0.27
C GLY A 32 -7.44 6.76 -0.38
N ALA A 33 -8.20 6.72 -1.47
CA ALA A 33 -8.40 5.49 -2.26
C ALA A 33 -7.12 5.12 -3.02
N CYS A 34 -6.15 4.50 -2.34
CA CYS A 34 -4.90 4.02 -2.94
C CYS A 34 -4.64 2.56 -2.52
N PRO A 35 -4.81 1.59 -3.44
CA PRO A 35 -4.55 0.18 -3.14
C PRO A 35 -3.09 -0.08 -2.74
N PHE A 36 -2.16 0.68 -3.32
CA PHE A 36 -0.72 0.58 -3.03
C PHE A 36 -0.38 1.05 -1.62
N SER A 37 -1.01 2.14 -1.16
CA SER A 37 -0.90 2.62 0.22
C SER A 37 -1.50 1.61 1.20
N HIS A 38 -2.70 1.09 0.89
CA HIS A 38 -3.34 0.04 1.69
C HIS A 38 -2.46 -1.19 1.86
N ARG A 39 -1.78 -1.65 0.80
CA ARG A 39 -0.90 -2.81 0.89
C ARG A 39 0.21 -2.62 1.93
N VAL A 40 0.90 -1.49 1.91
CA VAL A 40 2.01 -1.24 2.86
C VAL A 40 1.48 -1.15 4.29
N LEU A 41 0.35 -0.47 4.50
CA LEU A 41 -0.30 -0.41 5.82
C LEU A 41 -0.68 -1.81 6.32
N LEU A 42 -1.30 -2.63 5.47
CA LEU A 42 -1.66 -4.01 5.82
C LEU A 42 -0.44 -4.86 6.19
N LEU A 43 0.70 -4.68 5.50
CA LEU A 43 1.93 -5.40 5.83
C LEU A 43 2.51 -4.96 7.19
N LEU A 44 2.48 -3.67 7.50
CA LEU A 44 2.92 -3.16 8.80
C LEU A 44 2.04 -3.67 9.94
N GLU A 45 0.72 -3.68 9.74
CA GLU A 45 -0.26 -4.21 10.70
C GLU A 45 -0.11 -5.73 10.90
N GLU A 46 -0.05 -6.52 9.81
CA GLU A 46 0.15 -7.98 9.87
C GLU A 46 1.45 -8.34 10.61
N ARG A 47 2.45 -7.46 10.53
CA ARG A 47 3.73 -7.63 11.22
C ARG A 47 3.79 -6.97 12.59
N GLU A 48 2.74 -6.26 13.01
CA GLU A 48 2.69 -5.50 14.27
C GLU A 48 3.90 -4.58 14.46
N LEU A 49 4.39 -4.00 13.36
CA LEU A 49 5.54 -3.09 13.40
C LEU A 49 5.07 -1.71 13.87
N PRO A 50 5.79 -1.02 14.77
CA PRO A 50 5.39 0.29 15.24
C PRO A 50 5.66 1.35 14.17
N TYR A 51 4.61 2.05 13.71
CA TYR A 51 4.73 3.08 12.68
C TYR A 51 3.83 4.29 12.94
N THR A 52 4.08 5.37 12.21
CA THR A 52 3.19 6.54 12.11
C THR A 52 2.76 6.75 10.67
N VAL A 53 1.59 7.38 10.49
CA VAL A 53 1.00 7.65 9.18
C VAL A 53 0.94 9.15 8.92
N ASP A 54 1.53 9.55 7.80
CA ASP A 54 1.44 10.88 7.24
C ASP A 54 0.62 10.85 5.95
N PHE A 55 -0.43 11.67 5.92
CA PHE A 55 -1.28 11.79 4.74
C PHE A 55 -0.73 12.84 3.78
N VAL A 56 -0.51 12.42 2.53
CA VAL A 56 -0.02 13.25 1.44
C VAL A 56 -1.16 13.52 0.46
N ASP A 57 -1.45 14.80 0.26
CA ASP A 57 -2.37 15.29 -0.75
C ASP A 57 -1.66 15.36 -2.11
N VAL A 58 -2.05 14.53 -3.07
CA VAL A 58 -1.44 14.52 -4.41
C VAL A 58 -1.76 15.76 -5.22
N ALA A 59 -2.83 16.51 -4.90
CA ALA A 59 -3.13 17.79 -5.54
C ALA A 59 -2.19 18.90 -5.05
N ARG A 60 -1.59 18.73 -3.86
CA ARG A 60 -0.62 19.64 -3.25
C ARG A 60 0.60 18.84 -2.76
N LYS A 61 1.19 18.11 -3.70
CA LYS A 61 2.29 17.18 -3.41
C LYS A 61 3.53 17.96 -2.94
N PRO A 62 4.11 17.63 -1.77
CA PRO A 62 5.36 18.23 -1.31
C PRO A 62 6.54 17.89 -2.23
N ASP A 63 7.46 18.84 -2.42
CA ASP A 63 8.62 18.70 -3.32
C ASP A 63 9.50 17.48 -2.97
N TRP A 64 9.67 17.20 -1.67
CA TRP A 64 10.49 16.08 -1.19
C TRP A 64 9.99 14.72 -1.68
N VAL A 65 8.69 14.58 -1.98
CA VAL A 65 8.11 13.35 -2.53
C VAL A 65 8.67 13.10 -3.93
N THR A 66 8.71 14.14 -4.76
CA THR A 66 9.27 14.06 -6.12
C THR A 66 10.79 14.00 -6.15
N GLU A 67 11.48 14.56 -5.15
CA GLU A 67 12.92 14.39 -4.97
C GLU A 67 13.28 12.94 -4.61
N THR A 68 12.43 12.27 -3.81
CA THR A 68 12.60 10.87 -3.39
C THR A 68 12.23 9.89 -4.50
N ASN A 69 11.15 10.18 -5.21
CA ASN A 69 10.60 9.35 -6.27
C ASN A 69 10.22 10.27 -7.45
N PRO A 70 10.98 10.30 -8.55
CA PRO A 70 10.69 11.18 -9.70
C PRO A 70 9.28 11.00 -10.29
N GLU A 71 8.68 9.81 -10.16
CA GLU A 71 7.30 9.54 -10.58
C GLU A 71 6.26 10.18 -9.64
N GLY A 72 6.70 10.70 -8.48
CA GLY A 72 5.87 11.33 -7.45
C GLY A 72 4.82 10.38 -6.89
N THR A 73 5.12 9.10 -6.90
CA THR A 73 4.18 8.02 -6.62
C THR A 73 4.23 7.66 -5.12
N LEU A 74 3.09 7.25 -4.56
CA LEU A 74 2.92 6.85 -3.16
C LEU A 74 2.55 5.35 -3.10
N PRO A 75 2.87 4.64 -2.01
CA PRO A 75 3.40 5.11 -0.73
C PRO A 75 4.93 5.32 -0.70
N ILE A 76 5.40 6.03 0.33
CA ILE A 76 6.82 6.11 0.71
C ILE A 76 6.95 5.64 2.17
N LEU A 77 7.90 4.75 2.43
CA LEU A 77 8.26 4.26 3.78
C LEU A 77 9.60 4.88 4.19
N ARG A 78 9.67 5.48 5.37
CA ARG A 78 10.92 5.92 6.00
C ARG A 78 11.29 4.99 7.15
N ASP A 79 12.48 4.41 7.09
CA ASP A 79 13.06 3.69 8.24
C ASP A 79 13.67 4.73 9.21
N CYS A 80 13.10 4.85 10.40
CA CYS A 80 13.50 5.88 11.38
C CYS A 80 14.90 5.65 11.95
N ALA A 81 15.40 4.41 11.94
CA ALA A 81 16.71 4.06 12.46
C ALA A 81 17.84 4.41 11.48
N SER A 82 17.62 4.20 10.18
CA SER A 82 18.61 4.51 9.14
C SER A 82 18.41 5.87 8.46
N GLY A 83 17.19 6.42 8.53
CA GLY A 83 16.78 7.59 7.76
C GLY A 83 16.53 7.31 6.26
N GLN A 84 16.59 6.05 5.83
CA GLN A 84 16.36 5.66 4.45
C GLN A 84 14.90 5.87 4.04
N LEU A 85 14.69 6.43 2.84
CA LEU A 85 13.39 6.53 2.19
C LEU A 85 13.26 5.46 1.10
N LEU A 86 12.20 4.67 1.17
CA LEU A 86 11.85 3.62 0.23
C LEU A 86 10.55 4.02 -0.48
N HIS A 87 10.55 3.93 -1.79
CA HIS A 87 9.37 4.12 -2.64
C HIS A 87 9.10 2.84 -3.43
N ASP A 88 7.99 2.82 -4.16
CA ASP A 88 7.43 1.62 -4.79
C ASP A 88 6.95 0.59 -3.76
N SER A 89 5.63 0.45 -3.69
CA SER A 89 4.99 -0.50 -2.79
C SER A 89 5.39 -1.97 -3.00
N ASP A 90 5.86 -2.39 -4.18
CA ASP A 90 6.44 -3.73 -4.37
C ASP A 90 7.77 -3.83 -3.61
N ALA A 91 8.67 -2.87 -3.83
CA ALA A 91 9.99 -2.82 -3.19
C ALA A 91 9.89 -2.67 -1.66
N ILE A 92 8.94 -1.86 -1.17
CA ILE A 92 8.66 -1.74 0.26
C ILE A 92 8.21 -3.08 0.84
N SER A 93 7.35 -3.82 0.12
CA SER A 93 6.87 -5.13 0.58
C SER A 93 8.01 -6.13 0.71
N ASP A 94 8.88 -6.19 -0.31
CA ASP A 94 10.03 -7.09 -0.31
C ASP A 94 11.05 -6.71 0.78
N PHE A 95 11.26 -5.40 1.04
CA PHE A 95 12.11 -4.93 2.14
C PHE A 95 11.58 -5.38 3.51
N LEU A 96 10.28 -5.23 3.76
CA LEU A 96 9.65 -5.67 5.01
C LEU A 96 9.68 -7.21 5.15
N GLU A 97 9.54 -7.94 4.05
CA GLU A 97 9.73 -9.40 4.04
C GLU A 97 11.18 -9.78 4.34
N ASP A 98 12.18 -9.10 3.77
CA ASP A 98 13.60 -9.39 4.03
C ASP A 98 13.99 -9.14 5.48
N LYS A 99 13.51 -8.03 6.05
CA LYS A 99 13.90 -7.60 7.40
C LYS A 99 13.13 -8.33 8.50
N TYR A 100 11.87 -8.69 8.25
CA TYR A 100 10.97 -9.24 9.29
C TYR A 100 10.24 -10.54 8.88
N GLY A 101 10.49 -11.08 7.69
CA GLY A 101 9.84 -12.30 7.21
C GLY A 101 10.46 -13.57 7.78
N GLY A 102 9.62 -14.48 8.26
CA GLY A 102 10.04 -15.81 8.73
C GLY A 102 10.81 -15.85 10.07
N GLY A 103 11.00 -14.69 10.72
CA GLY A 103 11.56 -14.55 12.07
C GLY A 103 10.46 -14.46 13.15
N ASP A 104 10.85 -14.68 14.42
CA ASP A 104 10.01 -14.47 15.62
C ASP A 104 8.67 -15.24 15.68
N GLY A 105 8.58 -16.38 14.98
CA GLY A 105 7.37 -17.21 14.95
C GLY A 105 6.26 -16.66 14.05
N LYS A 106 6.52 -15.56 13.32
CA LYS A 106 5.62 -15.03 12.29
C LYS A 106 5.89 -15.73 10.96
N ARG A 107 4.82 -16.06 10.24
CA ARG A 107 4.94 -16.73 8.94
C ARG A 107 5.49 -15.77 7.88
N SER A 108 6.35 -16.28 7.01
CA SER A 108 6.77 -15.55 5.80
C SER A 108 5.55 -15.28 4.91
N LEU A 109 5.44 -14.06 4.38
CA LEU A 109 4.42 -13.72 3.38
C LEU A 109 4.92 -13.94 1.94
N ARG A 110 6.20 -14.31 1.79
CA ARG A 110 6.96 -14.43 0.55
C ARG A 110 7.14 -13.08 -0.15
N LYS A 111 8.22 -12.98 -0.93
CA LYS A 111 8.43 -11.83 -1.79
C LYS A 111 7.48 -11.86 -2.97
N LEU A 112 7.26 -10.69 -3.55
CA LEU A 112 6.34 -10.55 -4.67
C LEU A 112 6.83 -11.34 -5.90
N GLY A 113 8.14 -11.33 -6.15
CA GLY A 113 8.77 -12.12 -7.21
C GLY A 113 8.65 -13.64 -7.04
N ASP A 114 8.40 -14.13 -5.83
CA ASP A 114 8.28 -15.55 -5.52
C ASP A 114 6.82 -16.07 -5.64
N CYS A 115 5.87 -15.17 -5.85
CA CYS A 115 4.45 -15.49 -5.96
C CYS A 115 3.96 -15.25 -7.39
N PRO A 116 3.04 -16.09 -7.91
CA PRO A 116 2.31 -15.75 -9.14
C PRO A 116 1.69 -14.35 -9.01
N GLN A 117 1.96 -13.49 -9.99
CA GLN A 117 1.45 -12.11 -10.03
C GLN A 117 0.27 -12.02 -10.99
N PRO A 118 -0.98 -12.19 -10.51
CA PRO A 118 -2.15 -12.01 -11.37
C PRO A 118 -2.50 -10.57 -11.66
N ALA A 119 -2.05 -9.67 -10.79
CA ALA A 119 -2.47 -8.28 -10.80
C ALA A 119 -2.27 -7.65 -12.19
N PRO A 120 -1.15 -7.84 -12.93
CA PRO A 120 -1.01 -7.25 -14.25
C PRO A 120 -2.09 -7.67 -15.27
N GLN A 121 -2.68 -8.86 -15.14
CA GLN A 121 -3.76 -9.32 -16.03
C GLN A 121 -5.15 -8.89 -15.55
N LEU A 122 -5.36 -8.83 -14.23
CA LEU A 122 -6.64 -8.46 -13.61
C LEU A 122 -6.82 -6.94 -13.49
N TRP A 123 -5.75 -6.21 -13.22
CA TRP A 123 -5.78 -4.81 -12.83
C TRP A 123 -6.42 -3.90 -13.89
N PRO A 124 -6.08 -4.00 -15.19
CA PRO A 124 -6.74 -3.19 -16.21
C PRO A 124 -8.25 -3.44 -16.30
N LYS A 125 -8.67 -4.71 -16.15
CA LYS A 125 -10.09 -5.11 -16.17
C LYS A 125 -10.84 -4.63 -14.93
N PHE A 126 -10.18 -4.72 -13.77
CA PHE A 126 -10.71 -4.21 -12.52
C PHE A 126 -10.88 -2.69 -12.56
N LEU A 127 -9.90 -1.96 -13.08
CA LEU A 127 -10.01 -0.51 -13.29
C LEU A 127 -11.09 -0.15 -14.30
N ALA A 128 -11.23 -0.91 -15.39
CA ALA A 128 -12.32 -0.71 -16.35
C ALA A 128 -13.69 -0.88 -15.69
N TYR A 129 -13.85 -1.90 -14.85
CA TYR A 129 -15.08 -2.10 -14.08
C TYR A 129 -15.35 -0.95 -13.09
N LEU A 130 -14.35 -0.55 -12.30
CA LEU A 130 -14.50 0.55 -11.33
C LEU A 130 -14.74 1.91 -12.00
N GLY A 131 -14.22 2.11 -13.21
CA GLY A 131 -14.34 3.36 -13.96
C GLY A 131 -15.62 3.50 -14.76
N ALA A 132 -16.37 2.40 -14.95
CA ALA A 132 -17.61 2.42 -15.73
C ALA A 132 -18.76 3.11 -14.98
N GLU A 133 -19.68 3.71 -15.74
CA GLU A 133 -20.87 4.34 -15.16
C GLU A 133 -21.79 3.28 -14.54
N ALA A 134 -22.22 3.50 -13.30
CA ALA A 134 -23.07 2.58 -12.57
C ALA A 134 -24.42 2.33 -13.28
N GLY A 135 -24.77 1.07 -13.47
CA GLY A 135 -25.97 0.60 -14.17
C GLY A 135 -25.82 0.54 -15.70
N SER A 136 -24.66 0.87 -16.26
CA SER A 136 -24.46 0.90 -17.71
C SER A 136 -24.22 -0.47 -18.34
N GLN A 137 -24.40 -0.57 -19.66
CA GLN A 137 -24.00 -1.77 -20.42
C GLN A 137 -22.48 -1.96 -20.42
N GLU A 138 -21.72 -0.86 -20.33
CA GLU A 138 -20.26 -0.88 -20.22
C GLU A 138 -19.83 -1.53 -18.91
N GLU A 139 -20.42 -1.12 -17.77
CA GLU A 139 -20.15 -1.73 -16.47
C GLU A 139 -20.45 -3.23 -16.49
N ALA A 140 -21.61 -3.63 -17.03
CA ALA A 140 -21.98 -5.03 -17.14
C ALA A 140 -21.00 -5.84 -18.02
N ALA A 141 -20.47 -5.24 -19.09
CA ALA A 141 -19.47 -5.86 -19.95
C ALA A 141 -18.11 -5.98 -19.25
N ALA A 142 -17.63 -4.89 -18.62
CA ALA A 142 -16.38 -4.86 -17.87
C ALA A 142 -16.39 -5.85 -16.69
N ARG A 143 -17.52 -5.93 -15.98
CA ARG A 143 -17.75 -6.92 -14.92
C ARG A 143 -17.64 -8.34 -15.45
N ARG A 144 -18.32 -8.66 -16.55
CA ARG A 144 -18.27 -9.99 -17.16
C ARG A 144 -16.85 -10.38 -17.55
N GLU A 145 -16.12 -9.46 -18.20
CA GLU A 145 -14.72 -9.71 -18.59
C GLU A 145 -13.78 -9.92 -17.39
N LEU A 146 -14.00 -9.18 -16.30
CA LEU A 146 -13.25 -9.37 -15.06
C LEU A 146 -13.55 -10.75 -14.44
N GLU A 147 -14.83 -11.13 -14.35
CA GLU A 147 -15.27 -12.43 -13.84
C GLU A 147 -14.71 -13.59 -14.66
N GLU A 148 -14.73 -13.47 -16.00
CA GLU A 148 -14.13 -14.46 -16.91
C GLU A 148 -12.61 -14.60 -16.67
N GLN A 149 -11.89 -13.49 -16.52
CA GLN A 149 -10.43 -13.53 -16.25
C GLN A 149 -10.11 -14.16 -14.89
N LEU A 150 -10.93 -13.89 -13.86
CA LEU A 150 -10.80 -14.50 -12.54
C LEU A 150 -11.01 -16.02 -12.62
N GLN A 151 -12.03 -16.47 -13.34
CA GLN A 151 -12.31 -17.90 -13.54
C GLN A 151 -11.23 -18.60 -14.37
N ALA A 152 -10.65 -17.92 -15.36
CA ALA A 152 -9.57 -18.45 -16.20
C ALA A 152 -8.23 -18.58 -15.47
N SER A 153 -8.12 -18.07 -14.24
CA SER A 153 -6.89 -18.02 -13.46
C SER A 153 -7.04 -18.81 -12.14
N PRO A 154 -7.20 -20.14 -12.18
CA PRO A 154 -7.46 -20.96 -10.99
C PRO A 154 -6.30 -20.93 -9.97
N ALA A 155 -5.10 -20.50 -10.37
CA ALA A 155 -3.96 -20.29 -9.47
C ALA A 155 -4.16 -19.13 -8.47
N LEU A 156 -5.25 -18.36 -8.59
CA LEU A 156 -5.51 -17.14 -7.82
C LEU A 156 -6.57 -17.29 -6.74
N LEU A 157 -7.27 -18.42 -6.72
CA LEU A 157 -8.24 -18.75 -5.69
C LEU A 157 -7.59 -19.82 -4.79
N PRO A 158 -7.40 -19.54 -3.49
CA PRO A 158 -6.83 -20.49 -2.54
C PRO A 158 -7.71 -21.74 -2.34
#